data_AF-A0A133VIN1-F1
#
_entry.id   AF-A0A133VIN1-F1
#
_cell.length_a   1.000
_cell.length_b   1.000
_cell.length_c   1.000
_cell.angle_alpha   90.00
_cell.angle_beta   90.00
_cell.angle_gamma   90.00
#
_symmetry.space_group_name_H-M   'P 1'
#
loop_
_entity.id
_entity.type
_entity.pdbx_description
1 polymer ?
#
loop_
_entity_poly.entity_id
_entity_poly.type
_entity_poly.pdbx_seq_one_letter_code
_entity_poly.pdbx_strand_id
1 'polypeptide(L)'
;MKEKTYGFLESLKEFFSASLDHEHIIRVEAYDKVDEFLLLCFSDALGIPNPYSYYMSELLPYVGEDLLKWERRMASDRREGLSHLTYKLDHHTW
;
A
#
# COMPACT_ATOMS: atom_id res chain seq x y z
N MET A 1 -8.96 -45.62 -0.76
CA MET A 1 -8.07 -45.13 0.31
C MET A 1 -6.99 -44.16 -0.20
N LYS A 2 -6.39 -44.40 -1.38
CA LYS A 2 -5.38 -43.52 -1.99
C LYS A 2 -5.89 -42.13 -2.42
N GLU A 3 -7.13 -41.99 -2.91
CA GLU A 3 -7.64 -40.67 -3.35
C GLU A 3 -7.75 -39.65 -2.22
N LYS A 4 -8.13 -40.09 -1.01
CA LYS A 4 -8.27 -39.20 0.15
C LYS A 4 -6.92 -38.69 0.65
N THR A 5 -5.85 -39.48 0.49
CA THR A 5 -4.49 -39.08 0.84
C THR A 5 -3.91 -38.08 -0.16
N TYR A 6 -4.22 -38.18 -1.46
CA TYR A 6 -3.78 -37.18 -2.44
C TYR A 6 -4.48 -35.83 -2.23
N GLY A 7 -5.79 -35.82 -1.96
CA GLY A 7 -6.52 -34.58 -1.67
C GLY A 7 -6.06 -33.88 -0.39
N PHE A 8 -5.67 -34.64 0.64
CA PHE A 8 -5.10 -34.08 1.87
C PHE A 8 -3.72 -33.46 1.65
N LEU A 9 -2.85 -34.12 0.87
CA LEU A 9 -1.53 -33.59 0.51
C LEU A 9 -1.64 -32.33 -0.36
N GLU A 10 -2.63 -32.27 -1.26
CA GLU A 10 -2.90 -31.08 -2.08
C GLU A 10 -3.35 -29.90 -1.20
N SER A 11 -4.33 -30.08 -0.31
CA SER A 11 -4.73 -29.03 0.64
C SER A 11 -3.60 -28.62 1.58
N LEU A 12 -2.75 -29.56 2.01
CA LEU A 12 -1.59 -29.23 2.84
C LEU A 12 -0.57 -28.40 2.05
N LYS A 13 -0.33 -28.73 0.78
CA LYS A 13 0.56 -27.99 -0.11
C LYS A 13 0.03 -26.59 -0.42
N GLU A 14 -1.26 -26.45 -0.68
CA GLU A 14 -1.93 -25.16 -0.87
C GLU A 14 -1.87 -24.29 0.40
N PHE A 15 -2.04 -24.92 1.58
CA PHE A 15 -1.91 -24.23 2.87
C PHE A 15 -0.47 -23.78 3.11
N PHE A 16 0.52 -24.63 2.84
CA PHE A 16 1.93 -24.26 2.97
C PHE A 16 2.39 -23.26 1.91
N SER A 17 1.86 -23.28 0.69
CA SER A 17 2.17 -22.25 -0.31
C SER A 17 1.59 -20.89 0.09
N ALA A 18 0.32 -20.86 0.53
CA ALA A 18 -0.30 -19.62 1.03
C ALA A 18 0.38 -19.10 2.30
N SER A 19 0.85 -20.02 3.17
CA SER A 19 1.61 -19.67 4.35
C SER A 19 3.08 -19.35 4.04
N LEU A 20 3.66 -19.73 2.89
CA LEU A 20 5.01 -19.32 2.50
C LEU A 20 5.01 -18.03 1.66
N ASP A 21 3.86 -17.57 1.18
CA ASP A 21 3.67 -16.27 0.51
C ASP A 21 3.81 -15.07 1.48
N HIS A 22 4.68 -15.17 2.49
CA HIS A 22 5.13 -14.05 3.32
C HIS A 22 5.72 -12.92 2.46
N GLU A 23 6.21 -13.23 1.26
CA GLU A 23 6.72 -12.24 0.31
C GLU A 23 5.69 -11.16 -0.01
N HIS A 24 4.40 -11.50 -0.08
CA HIS A 24 3.35 -10.52 -0.33
C HIS A 24 3.14 -9.60 0.87
N ILE A 25 3.09 -10.15 2.08
CA ILE A 25 2.89 -9.39 3.33
C ILE A 25 4.09 -8.46 3.55
N ILE A 26 5.32 -8.99 3.43
CA ILE A 26 6.55 -8.23 3.56
C ILE A 26 6.62 -7.10 2.52
N ARG A 27 6.17 -7.37 1.29
CA ARG A 27 6.15 -6.34 0.23
C ARG A 27 5.15 -5.23 0.52
N VAL A 28 3.96 -5.56 1.01
CA VAL A 28 2.95 -4.56 1.40
C VAL A 28 3.50 -3.70 2.53
N GLU A 29 4.05 -4.31 3.57
CA GLU A 29 4.59 -3.58 4.71
C GLU A 29 5.82 -2.72 4.33
N ALA A 30 6.63 -3.20 3.38
CA ALA A 30 7.71 -2.39 2.79
C ALA A 30 7.16 -1.16 2.04
N TYR A 31 6.07 -1.30 1.28
CA TYR A 31 5.44 -0.15 0.62
C TYR A 31 4.86 0.85 1.62
N ASP A 32 4.21 0.39 2.68
CA ASP A 32 3.68 1.28 3.74
C ASP A 32 4.81 2.10 4.38
N LYS A 33 5.97 1.47 4.62
CA LYS A 33 7.15 2.15 5.17
C LYS A 33 7.76 3.17 4.20
N VAL A 34 7.77 2.85 2.91
CA VAL A 34 8.22 3.79 1.87
C VAL A 34 7.25 4.96 1.75
N ASP A 35 5.95 4.72 1.84
CA ASP A 35 4.92 5.75 1.76
C ASP A 35 5.00 6.73 2.95
N GLU A 36 5.25 6.20 4.16
CA GLU A 36 5.52 7.01 5.36
C GLU A 36 6.79 7.87 5.19
N PHE A 37 7.85 7.30 4.62
CA PHE A 37 9.09 8.03 4.34
C PHE A 37 8.88 9.14 3.31
N LEU A 38 8.25 8.84 2.17
CA LEU A 38 7.99 9.80 1.11
C LEU A 38 7.08 10.94 1.58
N LEU A 39 6.08 10.62 2.41
CA LEU A 39 5.22 11.62 3.04
C LEU A 39 6.04 12.62 3.87
N LEU A 40 7.01 12.15 4.63
CA LEU A 40 7.84 12.98 5.51
C LEU A 40 8.85 13.83 4.72
N CYS A 41 9.42 13.26 3.65
CA CYS A 41 10.35 13.97 2.77
C CYS A 41 9.66 15.01 1.88
N PHE A 42 8.47 14.69 1.36
CA PHE A 42 7.77 15.49 0.34
C PHE A 42 6.42 16.02 0.81
N SER A 43 6.26 16.30 2.11
CA SER A 43 5.05 16.88 2.69
C SER A 43 4.67 18.23 2.07
N ASP A 44 5.65 18.94 1.50
CA ASP A 44 5.45 20.19 0.75
C ASP A 44 4.49 20.02 -0.42
N ALA A 45 4.51 18.86 -1.10
CA ALA A 45 3.60 18.55 -2.19
C ALA A 45 2.13 18.50 -1.73
N LEU A 46 1.91 18.30 -0.43
CA LEU A 46 0.60 18.29 0.23
C LEU A 46 0.26 19.63 0.89
N GLY A 47 1.13 20.63 0.78
CA GLY A 47 0.95 21.96 1.39
C GLY A 47 1.40 22.05 2.85
N ILE A 48 2.08 21.02 3.38
CA ILE A 48 2.67 21.06 4.73
C ILE A 48 4.14 21.45 4.59
N PRO A 49 4.54 22.65 5.07
CA PRO A 49 5.90 23.14 4.88
C PRO A 49 6.93 22.26 5.61
N ASN A 50 7.90 21.75 4.87
CA ASN A 50 9.03 20.97 5.35
C ASN A 50 10.31 21.86 5.36
N PRO A 51 10.93 22.09 6.53
CA PRO A 51 12.12 22.92 6.64
C PRO A 51 13.35 22.34 5.91
N TYR A 52 13.31 21.07 5.50
CA TYR A 52 14.42 20.37 4.84
C TYR A 52 14.20 20.12 3.34
N SER A 53 13.16 20.68 2.72
CA SER A 53 12.79 20.38 1.31
C SER A 53 13.90 20.64 0.30
N TYR A 54 14.76 21.62 0.56
CA TYR A 54 15.92 21.88 -0.29
C TYR A 54 16.81 20.64 -0.39
N TYR A 55 17.12 20.01 0.74
CA TYR A 55 17.95 18.80 0.79
C TYR A 55 17.21 17.57 0.28
N MET A 56 15.90 17.47 0.53
CA MET A 56 15.11 16.34 0.04
C MET A 56 14.99 16.32 -1.49
N SER A 57 15.13 17.47 -2.14
CA SER A 57 15.16 17.58 -3.60
C SER A 57 16.34 16.84 -4.22
N GLU A 58 17.47 16.70 -3.51
CA GLU A 58 18.62 15.90 -3.97
C GLU A 58 18.32 14.40 -4.00
N LEU A 59 17.31 13.96 -3.25
CA LEU A 59 16.88 12.57 -3.19
C LEU A 59 16.02 12.17 -4.41
N LEU A 60 15.44 13.14 -5.12
CA LEU A 60 14.51 12.92 -6.24
C LEU A 60 15.01 11.93 -7.29
N PRO A 61 16.28 11.93 -7.73
CA PRO A 61 16.77 10.96 -8.71
C PRO A 61 16.70 9.51 -8.22
N TYR A 62 16.79 9.29 -6.91
CA TYR A 62 16.78 7.96 -6.31
C TYR A 62 15.38 7.45 -6.01
N VAL A 63 14.46 8.35 -5.68
CA VAL A 63 13.09 8.00 -5.26
C VAL A 63 12.03 8.34 -6.30
N GLY A 64 12.39 8.93 -7.43
CA GLY A 64 11.44 9.46 -8.41
C GLY A 64 10.46 8.41 -8.97
N GLU A 65 10.93 7.18 -9.20
CA GLU A 65 10.03 6.09 -9.62
C GLU A 65 9.02 5.71 -8.54
N ASP A 66 9.46 5.67 -7.28
CA ASP A 66 8.59 5.31 -6.15
C ASP A 66 7.65 6.45 -5.79
N LEU A 67 8.08 7.71 -5.98
CA LEU A 67 7.25 8.90 -5.85
C LEU A 67 6.06 8.87 -6.83
N LEU A 68 6.30 8.54 -8.11
CA LEU A 68 5.21 8.40 -9.09
C LEU A 68 4.24 7.27 -8.74
N LYS A 69 4.73 6.15 -8.19
CA LYS A 69 3.88 5.05 -7.73
C LYS A 69 3.07 5.45 -6.50
N TRP A 70 3.70 6.16 -5.55
CA TRP A 70 3.08 6.68 -4.35
C TRP A 70 1.98 7.70 -4.67
N GLU A 71 2.22 8.65 -5.58
CA GLU A 71 1.20 9.59 -6.06
C GLU A 71 -0.06 8.88 -6.59
N ARG A 72 0.14 7.79 -7.35
CA ARG A 72 -0.97 6.96 -7.84
C ARG A 72 -1.71 6.22 -6.72
N ARG A 73 -0.99 5.67 -5.73
CA ARG A 73 -1.59 5.02 -4.56
C ARG A 73 -2.40 6.01 -3.72
N MET A 74 -1.82 7.15 -3.38
CA MET A 74 -2.48 8.24 -2.65
C MET A 74 -3.75 8.74 -3.37
N ALA A 75 -3.72 8.81 -4.70
CA ALA A 75 -4.91 9.16 -5.48
C ALA A 75 -6.00 8.08 -5.44
N SER A 76 -5.62 6.80 -5.40
CA SER A 76 -6.54 5.66 -5.26
C SER A 76 -7.18 5.63 -3.88
N ASP A 77 -6.37 5.69 -2.82
CA ASP A 77 -6.84 5.65 -1.42
C ASP A 77 -7.75 6.83 -1.11
N ARG A 78 -7.43 8.02 -1.65
CA ARG A 78 -8.32 9.19 -1.54
C ARG A 78 -9.67 8.93 -2.21
N ARG A 79 -9.72 8.29 -3.37
CA ARG A 79 -10.99 8.01 -4.08
C ARG A 79 -11.84 6.99 -3.34
N GLU A 80 -11.22 5.94 -2.83
CA GLU A 80 -11.89 4.96 -1.97
C GLU A 80 -12.38 5.62 -0.68
N GLY A 81 -11.52 6.45 -0.09
CA GLY A 81 -11.80 7.40 0.97
C GLY A 81 -13.05 8.25 0.73
N LEU A 82 -13.12 8.87 -0.45
CA LEU A 82 -14.27 9.69 -0.82
C LEU A 82 -15.51 8.83 -1.01
N SER A 83 -15.43 7.69 -1.71
CA SER A 83 -16.60 6.83 -1.96
C SER A 83 -17.28 6.32 -0.69
N HIS A 84 -16.52 5.96 0.35
CA HIS A 84 -17.11 5.53 1.62
C HIS A 84 -17.76 6.70 2.38
N LEU A 85 -17.23 7.92 2.23
CA LEU A 85 -17.83 9.14 2.78
C LEU A 85 -19.08 9.55 2.00
N THR A 86 -19.07 9.45 0.66
CA THR A 86 -20.26 9.70 -0.17
C THR A 86 -21.37 8.71 0.17
N TYR A 87 -21.04 7.43 0.34
CA TYR A 87 -21.99 6.42 0.80
C TYR A 87 -22.59 6.78 2.17
N LYS A 88 -21.76 7.15 3.15
CA LYS A 88 -22.24 7.60 4.48
C LYS A 88 -23.10 8.87 4.41
N LEU A 89 -22.76 9.82 3.53
CA LEU A 89 -23.52 11.06 3.34
C LEU A 89 -24.88 10.77 2.68
N ASP A 90 -24.93 9.92 1.65
CA ASP A 90 -26.17 9.57 0.94
C ASP A 90 -27.13 8.72 1.79
N HIS A 91 -26.62 7.98 2.78
CA HIS A 91 -27.42 7.11 3.64
C HIS A 91 -27.71 7.72 5.02
N HIS A 92 -27.18 8.92 5.30
CA HIS A 92 -27.47 9.72 6.49
C HIS A 92 -27.84 11.17 6.13
N THR A 93 -28.92 11.33 5.37
CA THR A 93 -29.73 12.55 5.36
C THR A 93 -31.19 12.16 5.55
N TRP A 94 -31.75 12.54 6.71
CA TRP A 94 -33.15 12.45 7.18
C TRP A 94 -34.04 11.32 6.64
#